data_AF-A0A9X4MCS8-F1
#
_entry.id   AF-A0A9X4MCS8-F1
#
_cell.length_a   1.000
_cell.length_b   1.000
_cell.length_c   1.000
_cell.angle_alpha   90.00
_cell.angle_beta   90.00
_cell.angle_gamma   90.00
#
_symmetry.space_group_name_H-M   'P 1'
#
loop_
_entity.id
_entity.type
_entity.pdbx_description
1 polymer ?
#
loop_
_entity_poly.entity_id
_entity_poly.type
_entity_poly.pdbx_seq_one_letter_code
_entity_poly.pdbx_strand_id
1 'polypeptide(L)'
;MSEEFYILYQWHNGLDISVITDDLRFDSYIRFFSPLNICLEDYHFLMKLKWDCDFDDEKLNPKWFPIISNNGESYFFTKGATDQTSSSELIYLWASEDWSFGPNYESIESFVKSIYECYITGVYDIDDNEEVICTNEKLEEEIHRKYNPNQPSWELKFE
;
A
#
# COMPACT_ATOMS: atom_id res chain seq x y z
N MET A 1 -6.06 2.90 15.37
CA MET A 1 -6.09 3.32 13.95
C MET A 1 -6.11 4.83 13.89
N SER A 2 -5.47 5.41 12.87
CA SER A 2 -5.44 6.86 12.63
C SER A 2 -6.79 7.41 12.16
N GLU A 3 -6.96 8.73 12.21
CA GLU A 3 -8.15 9.41 11.68
C GLU A 3 -8.32 9.18 10.17
N GLU A 4 -7.24 9.25 9.38
CA GLU A 4 -7.26 8.95 7.93
C GLU A 4 -7.84 7.58 7.61
N PHE A 5 -7.52 6.55 8.41
CA PHE A 5 -8.08 5.21 8.23
C PHE A 5 -9.60 5.22 8.37
N TYR A 6 -10.12 5.91 9.40
CA TYR A 6 -11.56 6.01 9.60
C TYR A 6 -12.23 6.80 8.47
N ILE A 7 -11.63 7.91 8.02
CA ILE A 7 -12.14 8.71 6.90
C ILE A 7 -12.21 7.86 5.63
N LEU A 8 -11.15 7.10 5.32
CA LEU A 8 -11.11 6.22 4.15
C LEU A 8 -12.27 5.22 4.15
N TYR A 9 -12.43 4.46 5.24
CA TYR A 9 -13.46 3.41 5.32
C TYR A 9 -14.89 3.96 5.54
N GLN A 10 -15.05 5.21 5.97
CA GLN A 10 -16.34 5.91 5.94
C GLN A 10 -16.71 6.40 4.54
N TRP A 11 -15.73 6.75 3.72
CA TRP A 11 -15.95 7.16 2.34
C TRP A 11 -16.25 5.96 1.44
N HIS A 12 -15.39 4.93 1.48
CA HIS A 12 -15.57 3.71 0.70
C HIS A 12 -14.98 2.49 1.41
N ASN A 13 -15.70 1.37 1.42
CA ASN A 13 -15.23 0.12 2.02
C ASN A 13 -14.36 -0.71 1.06
N GLY A 14 -13.32 -0.08 0.48
CA GLY A 14 -12.40 -0.74 -0.45
C GLY A 14 -13.07 -1.40 -1.67
N LEU A 15 -12.33 -2.20 -2.42
CA LEU A 15 -12.84 -3.00 -3.54
C LEU A 15 -12.49 -4.46 -3.36
N ASP A 16 -13.50 -5.33 -3.42
CA ASP A 16 -13.29 -6.77 -3.36
C ASP A 16 -12.73 -7.28 -4.69
N ILE A 17 -11.40 -7.37 -4.76
CA ILE A 17 -10.67 -7.86 -5.92
C ILE A 17 -10.92 -9.35 -6.20
N SER A 18 -11.53 -10.12 -5.29
CA SER A 18 -11.95 -11.49 -5.62
C SER A 18 -13.15 -11.53 -6.58
N VAL A 19 -13.83 -10.39 -6.74
CA VAL A 19 -15.03 -10.21 -7.56
C VAL A 19 -14.74 -9.35 -8.81
N ILE A 20 -13.61 -8.65 -8.83
CA ILE A 20 -13.16 -7.78 -9.92
C ILE A 20 -11.99 -8.49 -10.64
N THR A 21 -11.84 -8.30 -11.94
CA THR A 21 -10.74 -8.90 -12.71
C THR A 21 -9.38 -8.50 -12.14
N ASP A 22 -8.38 -9.38 -12.23
CA ASP A 22 -7.02 -9.20 -11.69
C ASP A 22 -6.28 -7.95 -12.24
N ASP A 23 -6.85 -7.31 -13.26
CA ASP A 23 -6.26 -6.22 -14.05
C ASP A 23 -6.57 -4.82 -13.49
N LEU A 24 -7.51 -4.67 -12.55
CA LEU A 24 -7.86 -3.35 -12.03
C LEU A 24 -6.84 -2.87 -10.98
N ARG A 25 -6.02 -1.87 -11.36
CA ARG A 25 -4.98 -1.30 -10.49
C ARG A 25 -5.25 0.16 -10.13
N PHE A 26 -4.77 0.56 -8.96
CA PHE A 26 -4.84 1.93 -8.46
C PHE A 26 -3.74 2.80 -9.08
N ASP A 27 -2.56 2.23 -9.31
CA ASP A 27 -1.46 2.78 -10.11
C ASP A 27 -0.77 1.65 -10.93
N SER A 28 0.44 1.87 -11.47
CA SER A 28 1.16 0.86 -12.25
C SER A 28 1.56 -0.40 -11.46
N TYR A 29 1.57 -0.35 -10.13
CA TYR A 29 2.12 -1.39 -9.26
C TYR A 29 1.14 -1.90 -8.20
N ILE A 30 0.15 -1.10 -7.80
CA ILE A 30 -0.60 -1.27 -6.57
C ILE A 30 -2.10 -1.41 -6.89
N ARG A 31 -2.75 -2.38 -6.23
CA ARG A 31 -4.21 -2.56 -6.30
C ARG A 31 -4.96 -1.60 -5.36
N PHE A 32 -6.27 -1.63 -5.40
CA PHE A 32 -7.11 -0.77 -4.57
C PHE A 32 -7.05 -1.15 -3.08
N PHE A 33 -7.49 -0.22 -2.22
CA PHE A 33 -7.74 -0.52 -0.82
C PHE A 33 -8.69 -1.71 -0.68
N SER A 34 -8.34 -2.64 0.21
CA SER A 34 -9.12 -3.84 0.47
C SER A 34 -10.33 -3.50 1.36
N PRO A 35 -11.48 -4.20 1.18
CA PRO A 35 -12.61 -4.09 2.08
C PRO A 35 -12.23 -4.49 3.51
N LEU A 36 -12.85 -3.88 4.52
CA LEU A 36 -12.45 -4.06 5.91
C LEU A 36 -12.52 -5.52 6.38
N ASN A 37 -13.46 -6.32 5.87
CA ASN A 37 -13.54 -7.75 6.17
C ASN A 37 -12.34 -8.52 5.61
N ILE A 38 -11.88 -8.18 4.40
CA ILE A 38 -10.68 -8.78 3.79
C ILE A 38 -9.44 -8.37 4.58
N CYS A 39 -9.32 -7.10 4.98
CA CYS A 39 -8.22 -6.64 5.83
C CYS A 39 -8.14 -7.40 7.16
N LEU A 40 -9.29 -7.72 7.77
CA LEU A 40 -9.35 -8.52 9.00
C LEU A 40 -8.92 -9.97 8.77
N GLU A 41 -9.36 -10.58 7.66
CA GLU A 41 -8.95 -11.92 7.26
C GLU A 41 -7.44 -12.01 7.01
N ASP A 42 -6.90 -11.06 6.25
CA ASP A 42 -5.46 -10.93 5.99
C ASP A 42 -4.67 -10.72 7.28
N TYR A 43 -5.16 -9.85 8.18
CA TYR A 43 -4.51 -9.65 9.48
C TYR A 43 -4.44 -10.96 10.29
N HIS A 44 -5.54 -11.71 10.37
CA HIS A 44 -5.55 -12.98 11.08
C HIS A 44 -4.64 -14.03 10.44
N PHE A 45 -4.62 -14.10 9.11
CA PHE A 45 -3.71 -14.95 8.36
C PHE A 45 -2.25 -14.61 8.67
N LEU A 46 -1.89 -13.33 8.57
CA LEU A 46 -0.54 -12.83 8.83
C LEU A 46 -0.11 -13.07 10.28
N MET A 47 -0.99 -12.87 11.26
CA MET A 47 -0.67 -13.14 12.67
C MET A 47 -0.46 -14.63 12.94
N LYS A 48 -1.24 -15.50 12.28
CA LYS A 48 -1.01 -16.94 12.34
C LYS A 48 0.33 -17.30 11.71
N LEU A 49 0.64 -16.74 10.54
CA LEU A 49 1.90 -16.99 9.85
C LEU A 49 3.12 -16.50 10.66
N LYS A 50 3.02 -15.32 11.28
CA LYS A 50 4.03 -14.81 12.24
C LYS A 50 4.34 -15.85 13.31
N TRP A 51 3.31 -16.45 13.89
CA TRP A 51 3.44 -17.46 14.93
C TRP A 51 4.04 -18.77 14.39
N ASP A 52 3.51 -19.28 13.27
CA ASP A 52 3.94 -20.54 12.69
C ASP A 52 5.39 -20.49 12.17
N CYS A 53 5.85 -19.31 11.73
CA CYS A 53 7.20 -19.09 11.21
C CYS A 53 8.17 -18.39 12.18
N ASP A 54 7.75 -18.12 13.42
CA ASP A 54 8.54 -17.44 14.46
C ASP A 54 9.15 -16.10 13.99
N PHE A 55 8.35 -15.30 13.26
CA PHE A 55 8.79 -13.99 12.80
C PHE A 55 8.83 -12.98 13.96
N ASP A 56 9.92 -12.22 14.04
CA ASP A 56 10.03 -11.11 14.98
C ASP A 56 9.18 -9.89 14.55
N ASP A 57 9.18 -8.86 15.39
CA ASP A 57 8.41 -7.63 15.19
C ASP A 57 9.03 -6.68 14.16
N GLU A 58 10.27 -6.93 13.75
CA GLU A 58 10.92 -6.19 12.64
C GLU A 58 10.41 -6.71 11.31
N LYS A 59 10.23 -8.04 11.20
CA LYS A 59 9.72 -8.70 9.99
C LYS A 59 8.20 -8.58 9.82
N LEU A 60 7.46 -8.75 10.91
CA LEU A 60 6.00 -8.61 10.89
C LEU A 60 5.48 -8.14 12.25
N ASN A 61 5.19 -6.84 12.37
CA ASN A 61 4.75 -6.27 13.64
C ASN A 61 3.25 -6.50 13.89
N PRO A 62 2.83 -7.00 15.07
CA PRO A 62 1.42 -7.23 15.36
C PRO A 62 0.57 -5.95 15.45
N LYS A 63 1.22 -4.78 15.55
CA LYS A 63 0.55 -3.48 15.50
C LYS A 63 0.31 -2.98 14.08
N TRP A 64 0.81 -3.65 13.05
CA TRP A 64 0.55 -3.28 11.66
C TRP A 64 -0.75 -3.89 11.18
N PHE A 65 -1.58 -3.09 10.50
CA PHE A 65 -2.86 -3.54 10.00
C PHE A 65 -2.90 -3.40 8.48
N PRO A 66 -3.12 -4.49 7.73
CA PRO A 66 -3.13 -4.44 6.27
C PRO A 66 -4.35 -3.66 5.78
N ILE A 67 -4.15 -2.84 4.75
CA ILE A 67 -5.21 -2.03 4.12
C ILE A 67 -5.25 -2.19 2.59
N ILE A 68 -4.18 -2.73 1.99
CA ILE A 68 -4.13 -3.17 0.59
C ILE A 68 -3.48 -4.54 0.61
N SER A 69 -4.03 -5.47 -0.16
CA SER A 69 -3.50 -6.82 -0.37
C SER A 69 -3.43 -7.12 -1.86
N ASN A 70 -2.25 -7.48 -2.33
CA ASN A 70 -2.01 -7.92 -3.70
C ASN A 70 -2.03 -9.45 -3.75
N ASN A 71 -3.21 -10.05 -3.51
CA ASN A 71 -3.40 -11.51 -3.49
C ASN A 71 -2.43 -12.26 -2.55
N GLY A 72 -2.01 -11.60 -1.46
CA GLY A 72 -1.06 -12.14 -0.50
C GLY A 72 0.42 -12.14 -0.94
N GLU A 73 0.72 -11.63 -2.13
CA GLU A 73 2.11 -11.44 -2.60
C GLU A 73 2.75 -10.22 -1.95
N SER A 74 1.99 -9.14 -1.78
CA SER A 74 2.44 -7.96 -1.06
C SER A 74 1.29 -7.24 -0.36
N TYR A 75 1.66 -6.41 0.61
CA TYR A 75 0.72 -5.72 1.49
C TYR A 75 1.15 -4.28 1.75
N PHE A 76 0.17 -3.38 1.83
CA PHE A 76 0.34 -2.10 2.52
C PHE A 76 -0.26 -2.16 3.91
N PHE A 77 0.51 -1.75 4.91
CA PHE A 77 0.09 -1.68 6.29
C PHE A 77 -0.01 -0.26 6.78
N THR A 78 -1.05 0.06 7.54
CA THR A 78 -1.02 1.22 8.42
C THR A 78 -0.36 0.86 9.75
N LYS A 79 0.54 1.71 10.24
CA LYS A 79 1.08 1.58 11.61
C LYS A 79 -0.04 1.83 12.63
N GLY A 80 -0.32 0.82 13.46
CA GLY A 80 -1.23 0.96 14.58
C GLY A 80 -0.70 1.97 15.59
N ALA A 81 -1.39 3.10 15.69
CA ALA A 81 -1.08 4.12 16.68
C ALA A 81 -1.58 3.67 18.07
N THR A 82 -0.74 3.87 19.09
CA THR A 82 -1.12 3.66 20.51
C THR A 82 -2.05 4.76 21.02
N ASP A 83 -2.04 5.91 20.34
CA ASP A 83 -2.91 7.06 20.59
C ASP A 83 -3.73 7.39 19.32
N GLN A 84 -4.80 8.18 19.44
CA GLN A 84 -5.50 8.71 18.27
C GLN A 84 -4.60 9.73 17.55
N THR A 85 -3.80 9.27 16.59
CA THR A 85 -3.05 10.13 15.69
C THR A 85 -3.91 10.50 14.48
N SER A 86 -3.69 11.69 13.93
CA SER A 86 -4.37 12.13 12.70
C SER A 86 -3.97 11.25 11.51
N SER A 87 -2.69 10.89 11.42
CA SER A 87 -2.11 10.10 10.34
C SER A 87 -1.26 8.94 10.86
N SER A 88 -1.01 7.98 9.97
CA SER A 88 -0.13 6.84 10.21
C SER A 88 0.62 6.50 8.93
N GLU A 89 1.92 6.24 9.04
CA GLU A 89 2.76 5.76 7.94
C GLU A 89 2.17 4.51 7.29
N LEU A 90 2.27 4.45 5.96
CA LEU A 90 2.00 3.26 5.18
C LEU A 90 3.30 2.54 4.85
N ILE A 91 3.35 1.28 5.24
CA ILE A 91 4.50 0.40 5.02
C ILE A 91 4.16 -0.56 3.91
N TYR A 92 5.04 -0.69 2.92
CA TYR A 92 4.93 -1.72 1.90
C TYR A 92 5.81 -2.93 2.22
N LEU A 93 5.25 -4.12 2.10
CA LEU A 93 5.94 -5.40 2.35
C LEU A 93 5.78 -6.33 1.16
N TRP A 94 6.90 -6.81 0.61
CA TRP A 94 6.96 -7.87 -0.39
C TRP A 94 6.97 -9.25 0.30
N ALA A 95 5.79 -9.84 0.53
CA ALA A 95 5.64 -11.07 1.29
C ALA A 95 6.00 -12.35 0.49
N SER A 96 5.81 -12.35 -0.84
CA SER A 96 6.11 -13.49 -1.72
C SER A 96 7.60 -13.67 -2.02
N GLU A 97 8.40 -12.62 -1.85
CA GLU A 97 9.82 -12.62 -2.21
C GLU A 97 10.68 -12.99 -0.99
N ASP A 98 11.08 -12.00 -0.21
CA ASP A 98 12.02 -12.14 0.90
C ASP A 98 11.52 -11.48 2.19
N TRP A 99 10.26 -11.01 2.21
CA TRP A 99 9.68 -10.22 3.30
C TRP A 99 10.42 -8.89 3.51
N SER A 100 11.02 -8.34 2.44
CA SER A 100 11.63 -7.03 2.49
C SER A 100 10.60 -5.92 2.40
N PHE A 101 10.99 -4.78 2.96
CA PHE A 101 10.21 -3.56 2.89
C PHE A 101 10.53 -2.84 1.60
N GLY A 102 9.46 -2.48 0.89
CA GLY A 102 9.58 -1.57 -0.23
C GLY A 102 9.34 -0.13 0.20
N PRO A 103 8.95 0.73 -0.75
CA PRO A 103 8.79 2.13 -0.46
C PRO A 103 7.63 2.42 0.50
N ASN A 104 7.86 3.33 1.44
CA ASN A 104 6.88 3.73 2.44
C ASN A 104 6.29 5.10 2.10
N TYR A 105 5.09 5.35 2.62
CA TYR A 105 4.44 6.66 2.55
C TYR A 105 4.24 7.24 3.93
N GLU A 106 4.39 8.56 4.08
CA GLU A 106 4.21 9.22 5.38
C GLU A 106 2.80 9.07 5.93
N SER A 107 1.80 8.93 5.05
CA SER A 107 0.42 8.71 5.43
C SER A 107 -0.44 8.16 4.29
N ILE A 108 -1.70 7.81 4.58
CA ILE A 108 -2.69 7.45 3.55
C ILE A 108 -2.95 8.65 2.63
N GLU A 109 -3.00 9.86 3.19
CA GLU A 109 -3.18 11.08 2.42
C GLU A 109 -2.01 11.31 1.44
N SER A 110 -0.75 11.16 1.91
CA SER A 110 0.41 11.29 1.04
C SER A 110 0.41 10.25 -0.08
N PHE A 111 0.03 9.00 0.22
CA PHE A 111 -0.15 7.94 -0.77
C PHE A 111 -1.14 8.34 -1.88
N VAL A 112 -2.34 8.74 -1.49
CA VAL A 112 -3.39 9.12 -2.45
C VAL A 112 -3.00 10.37 -3.25
N LYS A 113 -2.35 11.36 -2.62
CA LYS A 113 -1.88 12.58 -3.30
C LYS A 113 -0.79 12.30 -4.33
N SER A 114 0.18 11.43 -4.00
CA SER A 114 1.21 11.01 -4.96
C SER A 114 0.58 10.40 -6.21
N ILE A 115 -0.32 9.43 -6.02
CA ILE A 115 -0.98 8.73 -7.13
C ILE A 115 -1.85 9.70 -7.94
N TYR A 116 -2.62 10.55 -7.27
CA TYR A 116 -3.43 11.57 -7.94
C TYR A 116 -2.57 12.51 -8.80
N GLU A 117 -1.45 13.00 -8.27
CA GLU A 117 -0.56 13.88 -9.04
C GLU A 117 0.05 13.16 -10.24
N CYS A 118 0.44 11.89 -10.11
CA CYS A 118 0.92 11.08 -11.24
C CYS A 118 -0.11 10.98 -12.37
N TYR A 119 -1.39 10.77 -12.05
CA TYR A 119 -2.46 10.77 -13.08
C TYR A 119 -2.61 12.14 -13.76
N ILE A 120 -2.72 13.24 -13.00
CA ILE A 120 -3.00 14.55 -13.60
C ILE A 120 -1.79 15.14 -14.35
N THR A 121 -0.58 14.64 -14.08
CA THR A 121 0.65 15.05 -14.77
C THR A 121 1.00 14.14 -15.95
N GLY A 122 0.22 13.07 -16.19
CA GLY A 122 0.44 12.13 -17.29
C GLY A 122 1.64 11.21 -17.07
N VAL A 123 2.03 10.97 -15.81
CA VAL A 123 3.03 9.95 -15.46
C VAL A 123 2.47 8.56 -15.68
N TYR A 124 1.20 8.36 -15.32
CA TYR A 124 0.47 7.12 -15.57
C TYR A 124 -0.35 7.23 -16.85
N ASP A 125 -0.29 6.18 -17.66
CA ASP A 125 -1.10 6.01 -18.87
C ASP A 125 -1.71 4.61 -18.90
N ILE A 126 -2.70 4.38 -19.76
CA ILE A 126 -3.30 3.07 -19.99
C ILE A 126 -2.75 2.51 -21.31
N ASP A 127 -2.12 1.34 -21.25
CA ASP A 127 -1.53 0.70 -22.42
C ASP A 127 -2.56 -0.02 -23.31
N ASP A 128 -2.09 -0.64 -24.40
CA ASP A 128 -2.95 -1.38 -25.33
C ASP A 128 -3.62 -2.63 -24.70
N ASN A 129 -3.14 -3.07 -23.53
CA ASN A 129 -3.71 -4.18 -22.76
C ASN A 129 -4.66 -3.71 -21.65
N GLU A 130 -5.00 -2.42 -21.63
CA GLU A 130 -5.81 -1.79 -20.58
C GLU A 130 -5.14 -1.78 -19.19
N GLU A 131 -3.81 -1.94 -19.13
CA GLU A 131 -3.04 -1.87 -17.90
C GLU A 131 -2.55 -0.44 -17.63
N VAL A 132 -2.56 -0.05 -16.35
CA VAL A 132 -1.91 1.20 -15.93
C VAL A 132 -0.40 1.02 -15.97
N ILE A 133 0.31 1.87 -16.70
CA ILE A 133 1.77 1.84 -16.83
C ILE A 133 2.39 3.19 -16.42
N CYS A 134 3.62 3.14 -15.90
CA CYS A 134 4.42 4.35 -15.66
C CYS A 134 5.23 4.71 -16.90
N THR A 135 5.02 5.91 -17.44
CA THR A 135 5.69 6.40 -18.65
C THR A 135 6.89 7.31 -18.33
N ASN A 136 7.01 7.77 -17.09
CA ASN A 136 8.06 8.68 -16.64
C ASN A 136 8.42 8.46 -15.16
N GLU A 137 9.21 7.41 -14.91
CA GLU A 137 9.67 7.02 -13.57
C GLU A 137 10.39 8.15 -12.82
N LYS A 138 11.11 9.01 -13.54
CA LYS A 138 11.81 10.13 -12.89
C LYS A 138 10.82 11.14 -12.31
N LEU A 139 9.77 11.48 -13.06
CA LEU A 139 8.74 12.39 -12.58
C LEU A 139 7.87 11.74 -11.50
N GLU A 140 7.60 10.43 -11.60
CA GLU A 140 6.99 9.65 -10.53
C GLU A 140 7.78 9.77 -9.23
N GLU A 141 9.09 9.54 -9.28
CA GLU A 141 9.97 9.65 -8.13
C GLU A 141 9.96 11.09 -7.54
N GLU A 142 9.98 12.12 -8.38
CA GLU A 142 9.90 13.52 -7.95
C GLU A 142 8.56 13.82 -7.23
N ILE A 143 7.44 13.29 -7.73
CA ILE A 143 6.11 13.42 -7.11
C ILE A 143 6.05 12.65 -5.78
N HIS A 144 6.60 11.45 -5.73
CA HIS A 144 6.65 10.66 -4.50
C HIS A 144 7.49 11.35 -3.43
N ARG A 145 8.67 11.88 -3.78
CA ARG A 145 9.51 12.68 -2.87
C ARG A 145 8.84 13.96 -2.41
N LYS A 146 8.02 14.61 -3.25
CA LYS A 146 7.27 15.83 -2.91
C LYS A 146 6.29 15.60 -1.76
N TYR A 147 5.61 14.46 -1.73
CA TYR A 147 4.60 14.13 -0.71
C TYR A 147 5.13 13.25 0.43
N ASN A 148 6.32 12.68 0.29
CA ASN A 148 6.96 11.82 1.28
C ASN A 148 8.42 12.23 1.56
N PRO A 149 8.69 13.51 1.90
CA PRO A 149 10.05 14.06 1.98
C PRO A 149 10.92 13.42 3.08
N ASN A 150 10.32 12.77 4.08
CA ASN A 150 11.04 12.12 5.19
C ASN A 150 11.17 10.60 5.02
N GLN A 151 10.59 10.03 3.96
CA GLN A 151 10.74 8.60 3.67
C GLN A 151 12.04 8.35 2.89
N PRO A 152 12.67 7.18 3.05
CA PRO A 152 13.81 6.78 2.22
C PRO A 152 13.46 6.88 0.73
N SER A 153 14.44 7.22 -0.11
CA SER A 153 14.20 7.35 -1.55
C SER A 153 13.68 6.05 -2.14
N TRP A 154 12.72 6.18 -3.07
CA TRP A 154 12.22 5.13 -3.94
C TRP A 154 13.35 4.63 -4.84
N GLU A 155 14.24 3.79 -4.32
CA GLU A 155 15.04 2.91 -5.17
C GLU A 155 14.14 1.71 -5.48
N LEU A 156 13.39 1.79 -6.58
CA LEU A 156 12.73 0.62 -7.14
C LEU A 156 13.83 -0.39 -7.46
N LYS A 157 13.95 -1.43 -6.64
CA LYS A 157 14.84 -2.55 -6.93
C LYS A 157 14.19 -3.36 -8.03
N PHE A 158 14.52 -3.04 -9.27
CA PHE A 158 14.35 -3.95 -10.39
C PHE A 158 15.69 -4.68 -10.56
N GLU A 159 15.79 -5.91 -10.05
CA GLU A 159 16.80 -6.88 -10.50
C GLU A 159 16.21 -7.79 -11.59
#